data_AF-A0A4Y3WXC7-F1
#
_entry.id   AF-A0A4Y3WXC7-F1
#
_cell.length_a   1.000
_cell.length_b   1.000
_cell.length_c   1.000
_cell.angle_alpha   90.00
_cell.angle_beta   90.00
_cell.angle_gamma   90.00
#
_symmetry.space_group_name_H-M   'P 1'
#
loop_
_entity.id
_entity.type
_entity.pdbx_description
1 polymer ?
#
loop_
_entity_poly.entity_id
_entity_poly.type
_entity_poly.pdbx_seq_one_letter_code
_entity_poly.pdbx_strand_id
1 'polypeptide(L)'
;MDNSGRTPTRPPRACDPPRMDIIWTLGVLSAGVENVQPLASGTAATEGGAIQAASDALVLAAMDRGRHEYRLTVAETLLGVIPGLTEEGEVDLLRLAEVLPRLTSHHR
;
A
#
# COMPACT_ATOMS: atom_id res chain seq x y z
N MET A 1 53.48 33.31 4.17
CA MET A 1 52.59 34.21 4.95
C MET A 1 51.30 34.49 4.19
N ASP A 2 50.70 33.46 3.58
CA ASP A 2 49.41 32.87 4.00
C ASP A 2 48.69 33.60 5.15
N ASN A 3 47.50 34.17 4.87
CA ASN A 3 46.39 34.10 5.81
C ASN A 3 45.01 34.17 5.13
N SER A 4 44.40 32.99 5.01
CA SER A 4 42.97 32.72 5.25
C SER A 4 41.92 33.37 4.37
N GLY A 5 41.67 32.71 3.25
CA GLY A 5 40.30 32.55 2.75
C GLY A 5 39.50 31.61 3.65
N ARG A 6 38.21 31.92 3.86
CA ARG A 6 37.08 30.98 3.88
C ARG A 6 35.80 31.76 4.11
N THR A 7 35.09 32.03 3.03
CA THR A 7 33.63 32.17 3.03
C THR A 7 33.01 30.95 3.73
N PRO A 8 31.95 31.11 4.53
CA PRO A 8 31.24 29.96 5.07
C PRO A 8 30.53 29.25 3.93
N THR A 9 31.13 28.16 3.43
CA THR A 9 30.46 27.20 2.57
C THR A 9 29.35 26.57 3.40
N ARG A 10 28.14 27.11 3.26
CA ARG A 10 26.89 26.48 3.69
C ARG A 10 26.97 25.01 3.26
N PRO A 11 26.76 24.03 4.16
CA PRO A 11 26.80 22.64 3.76
C PRO A 11 25.81 22.44 2.60
N PRO A 12 26.15 21.62 1.58
CA PRO A 12 25.14 21.19 0.62
C PRO A 12 23.98 20.61 1.44
N ARG A 13 22.75 21.04 1.08
CA ARG A 13 21.51 20.52 1.66
C ARG A 13 21.71 19.03 1.88
N ALA A 14 21.57 18.60 3.12
CA ALA A 14 21.60 17.18 3.47
C ALA A 14 20.88 16.45 2.35
N CYS A 15 21.58 15.53 1.69
CA CYS A 15 20.94 14.57 0.81
C CYS A 15 19.76 14.07 1.63
N ASP A 16 18.53 14.42 1.22
CA ASP A 16 17.35 13.76 1.75
C ASP A 16 17.68 12.28 1.53
N PRO A 17 17.83 11.47 2.59
CA PRO A 17 18.03 10.04 2.39
C PRO A 17 16.92 9.60 1.44
N PRO A 18 17.16 8.68 0.49
CA PRO A 18 16.07 8.21 -0.37
C PRO A 18 14.95 7.84 0.58
N ARG A 19 13.86 8.62 0.58
CA ARG A 19 12.68 8.26 1.35
C ARG A 19 12.35 6.92 0.76
N MET A 20 12.56 5.87 1.53
CA MET A 20 12.25 4.52 1.11
C MET A 20 10.73 4.52 1.06
N ASP A 21 10.20 4.95 -0.07
CA ASP A 21 8.76 4.98 -0.28
C ASP A 21 8.30 3.53 -0.20
N ILE A 22 7.29 3.32 0.62
CA ILE A 22 6.71 2.01 0.82
C ILE A 22 5.87 1.69 -0.39
N ILE A 23 6.31 0.66 -1.12
CA ILE A 23 5.62 0.15 -2.30
C ILE A 23 4.40 -0.64 -1.84
N TRP A 24 3.28 -0.44 -2.51
CA TRP A 24 2.12 -1.30 -2.37
C TRP A 24 1.64 -1.77 -3.74
N THR A 25 1.12 -2.98 -3.78
CA THR A 25 0.54 -3.59 -4.98
C THR A 25 -0.75 -4.29 -4.62
N LEU A 26 -1.72 -4.19 -5.50
CA LEU A 26 -2.99 -4.89 -5.45
C LEU A 26 -3.13 -5.73 -6.70
N GLY A 27 -3.47 -6.99 -6.51
CA GLY A 27 -3.89 -7.87 -7.58
C GLY A 27 -5.13 -8.67 -7.21
N VAL A 28 -5.71 -9.32 -8.20
CA VAL A 28 -6.84 -10.23 -8.02
C VAL A 28 -6.48 -11.60 -8.55
N LEU A 29 -6.83 -12.62 -7.77
CA LEU A 29 -6.82 -14.01 -8.19
C LEU A 29 -8.25 -14.35 -8.64
N SER A 30 -8.47 -14.35 -9.95
CA SER A 30 -9.77 -14.80 -10.48
C SER A 30 -9.91 -16.31 -10.28
N ALA A 31 -11.13 -16.77 -10.00
CA ALA A 31 -11.38 -18.20 -9.80
C ALA A 31 -10.97 -19.00 -11.04
N GLY A 32 -10.09 -19.99 -10.86
CA GLY A 32 -9.60 -20.87 -11.94
C GLY A 32 -8.30 -20.44 -12.62
N VAL A 33 -7.66 -19.34 -12.18
CA VAL A 33 -6.31 -18.97 -12.63
C VAL A 33 -5.34 -18.93 -11.45
N GLU A 34 -4.15 -19.51 -11.62
CA GLU A 34 -3.08 -19.47 -10.61
C GLU A 34 -2.31 -18.13 -10.61
N ASN A 35 -2.53 -17.30 -11.63
CA ASN A 35 -1.81 -16.04 -11.81
C ASN A 35 -2.60 -14.87 -11.21
N VAL A 36 -1.97 -14.14 -10.30
CA VAL A 36 -2.48 -12.87 -9.78
C VAL A 36 -2.45 -11.84 -10.90
N GLN A 37 -3.62 -11.31 -11.27
CA GLN A 37 -3.70 -10.20 -12.20
C GLN A 37 -3.43 -8.90 -11.44
N PRO A 38 -2.40 -8.13 -11.81
CA PRO A 38 -2.13 -6.84 -11.19
C PRO A 38 -3.27 -5.87 -11.52
N LEU A 39 -3.80 -5.21 -10.50
CA LEU A 39 -4.90 -4.24 -10.62
C LEU A 39 -4.42 -2.81 -10.42
N ALA A 40 -3.63 -2.59 -9.37
CA ALA A 40 -3.13 -1.29 -9.01
C ALA A 40 -1.80 -1.43 -8.27
N SER A 41 -0.98 -0.40 -8.33
CA SER A 41 0.22 -0.29 -7.50
C SER A 41 0.53 1.18 -7.26
N GLY A 42 1.32 1.43 -6.23
CA GLY A 42 1.76 2.76 -5.91
C GLY A 42 2.83 2.75 -4.84
N THR A 43 3.23 3.94 -4.44
CA THR A 43 4.21 4.16 -3.38
C THR A 43 3.67 5.20 -2.41
N ALA A 44 4.06 5.11 -1.14
CA ALA A 44 3.72 6.11 -0.14
C ALA A 44 4.90 6.37 0.80
N ALA A 45 5.00 7.59 1.31
CA ALA A 45 6.08 8.00 2.21
C ALA A 45 6.04 7.30 3.59
N THR A 46 4.92 6.67 3.94
CA THR A 46 4.73 5.97 5.23
C THR A 46 3.93 4.70 5.04
N GLU A 47 4.08 3.75 5.97
CA GLU A 47 3.38 2.46 5.92
C GLU A 47 1.88 2.68 6.03
N GLY A 48 1.43 3.50 6.99
CA GLY A 48 0.02 3.88 7.12
C GLY A 48 -0.56 4.52 5.85
N GLY A 49 0.23 5.34 5.13
CA GLY A 49 -0.17 5.90 3.85
C GLY A 49 -0.28 4.85 2.74
N ALA A 50 0.65 3.89 2.69
CA ALA A 50 0.59 2.79 1.73
C ALA A 50 -0.60 1.87 2.01
N ILE A 51 -0.85 1.56 3.29
CA ILE A 51 -2.00 0.77 3.74
C ILE A 51 -3.31 1.46 3.37
N GLN A 52 -3.43 2.77 3.62
CA GLN A 52 -4.64 3.51 3.26
C GLN A 52 -4.85 3.50 1.75
N ALA A 53 -3.83 3.84 0.95
CA ALA A 53 -3.94 3.86 -0.50
C ALA A 53 -4.27 2.48 -1.09
N ALA A 54 -3.64 1.43 -0.54
CA ALA A 54 -3.91 0.05 -0.90
C ALA A 54 -5.33 -0.40 -0.51
N SER A 55 -5.85 0.06 0.63
CA SER A 55 -7.22 -0.21 1.07
C SER A 55 -8.25 0.47 0.16
N ASP A 56 -8.03 1.74 -0.17
CA ASP A 56 -8.90 2.48 -1.09
C ASP A 56 -8.91 1.81 -2.47
N ALA A 57 -7.75 1.39 -2.97
CA ALA A 57 -7.64 0.64 -4.23
C ALA A 57 -8.37 -0.70 -4.17
N LEU A 58 -8.31 -1.42 -3.04
CA LEU A 58 -9.02 -2.68 -2.85
C LEU A 58 -10.54 -2.47 -2.84
N VAL A 59 -11.04 -1.44 -2.17
CA VAL A 59 -12.47 -1.11 -2.16
C VAL A 59 -12.96 -0.83 -3.58
N LEU A 60 -12.23 0.00 -4.34
CA LEU A 60 -12.57 0.29 -5.73
C LEU A 60 -12.54 -0.97 -6.61
N ALA A 61 -11.55 -1.85 -6.42
CA ALA A 61 -11.47 -3.11 -7.15
C ALA A 61 -12.64 -4.05 -6.81
N ALA A 62 -13.01 -4.13 -5.53
CA ALA A 62 -14.13 -4.95 -5.06
C ALA A 62 -15.48 -4.39 -5.50
N MET A 63 -15.64 -3.08 -5.64
CA MET A 63 -16.82 -2.45 -6.24
C MET A 63 -16.97 -2.79 -7.72
N ASP A 64 -15.87 -2.80 -8.47
CA ASP A 64 -15.87 -3.04 -9.92
C ASP A 64 -16.04 -4.53 -10.28
N ARG A 65 -15.31 -5.41 -9.57
CA ARG A 65 -15.26 -6.85 -9.89
C ARG A 65 -16.05 -7.74 -8.95
N GLY A 66 -16.48 -7.23 -7.80
CA GLY A 66 -17.19 -8.01 -6.80
C GLY A 66 -16.28 -8.91 -5.96
N ARG A 67 -16.83 -10.06 -5.52
CA ARG A 67 -16.18 -10.96 -4.57
C ARG A 67 -15.16 -11.88 -5.26
N HIS A 68 -13.91 -11.48 -5.20
CA HIS A 68 -12.75 -12.29 -5.60
C HIS A 68 -11.72 -12.37 -4.49
N GLU A 69 -10.74 -13.27 -4.63
CA GLU A 69 -9.56 -13.21 -3.77
C GLU A 69 -8.64 -12.10 -4.28
N TYR A 70 -8.41 -11.11 -3.43
CA TYR A 70 -7.48 -10.03 -3.70
C TYR A 70 -6.17 -10.28 -2.96
N ARG A 71 -5.07 -10.06 -3.64
CA ARG A 71 -3.71 -10.13 -3.11
C ARG A 71 -3.20 -8.72 -2.96
N LEU A 72 -3.02 -8.30 -1.73
CA LEU A 72 -2.41 -7.02 -1.41
C LEU A 72 -1.01 -7.24 -0.88
N THR A 73 -0.05 -6.46 -1.36
CA THR A 73 1.29 -6.40 -0.79
C THR A 73 1.55 -4.97 -0.36
N VAL A 74 2.02 -4.78 0.86
CA VAL A 74 2.43 -3.48 1.38
C VAL A 74 3.82 -3.65 2.00
N ALA A 75 4.80 -2.88 1.54
CA ALA A 75 6.21 -3.11 1.83
C ALA A 75 6.61 -4.57 1.50
N GLU A 76 6.82 -5.39 2.53
CA GLU A 76 7.20 -6.80 2.44
C GLU A 76 6.07 -7.74 2.91
N THR A 77 4.95 -7.18 3.37
CA THR A 77 3.82 -7.95 3.89
C THR A 77 2.83 -8.27 2.79
N LEU A 78 2.66 -9.56 2.50
CA LEU A 78 1.63 -10.08 1.62
C LEU A 78 0.38 -10.45 2.42
N LEU A 79 -0.77 -9.95 1.99
CA LEU A 79 -2.08 -10.18 2.59
C LEU A 79 -3.03 -10.74 1.51
N GLY A 80 -3.66 -11.87 1.81
CA GLY A 80 -4.79 -12.38 1.05
C GLY A 80 -6.09 -11.86 1.66
N VAL A 81 -6.93 -11.21 0.85
CA VAL A 81 -8.19 -10.63 1.30
C VAL A 81 -9.32 -11.13 0.40
N ILE A 82 -10.28 -11.83 0.99
CA ILE A 82 -11.54 -12.20 0.34
C ILE A 82 -12.61 -11.34 0.99
N PRO A 83 -13.25 -10.41 0.25
CA PRO A 83 -14.30 -9.59 0.81
C PRO A 83 -15.44 -10.45 1.36
N GLY A 84 -15.91 -10.06 2.54
CA GLY A 84 -17.13 -10.61 3.12
C GLY A 84 -18.35 -10.22 2.30
N LEU A 85 -19.47 -10.88 2.56
CA LEU A 85 -20.76 -10.50 2.03
C LEU A 85 -21.60 -9.84 3.12
N THR A 86 -22.41 -8.86 2.76
CA THR A 86 -23.48 -8.32 3.58
C THR A 86 -24.61 -9.35 3.70
N GLU A 87 -25.58 -9.09 4.58
CA GLU A 87 -26.78 -9.93 4.72
C GLU A 87 -27.61 -9.99 3.42
N GLU A 88 -27.45 -8.99 2.56
CA GLU A 88 -28.11 -8.91 1.25
C GLU A 88 -27.34 -9.69 0.15
N GLY A 89 -26.19 -10.27 0.47
CA GLY A 89 -25.35 -11.01 -0.47
C GLY A 89 -24.43 -10.15 -1.32
N GLU A 90 -24.35 -8.85 -1.04
CA GLU A 90 -23.46 -7.88 -1.70
C GLU A 90 -22.09 -7.84 -1.03
N VAL A 91 -21.06 -7.31 -1.70
CA VAL A 91 -19.73 -7.19 -1.09
C VAL A 91 -19.75 -6.20 0.08
N ASP A 92 -19.28 -6.62 1.26
CA ASP A 92 -19.14 -5.75 2.43
C ASP A 92 -17.88 -4.88 2.32
N LEU A 93 -18.04 -3.77 1.59
CA LEU A 93 -16.98 -2.79 1.34
C LEU A 93 -16.58 -2.01 2.61
N LEU A 94 -17.52 -1.81 3.53
CA LEU A 94 -17.30 -1.06 4.76
C LEU A 94 -16.31 -1.82 5.66
N ARG A 95 -16.59 -3.11 5.86
CA ARG A 95 -15.72 -3.99 6.64
C ARG A 95 -14.38 -4.21 5.94
N LEU A 96 -14.35 -4.23 4.62
CA LEU A 96 -13.11 -4.36 3.83
C LEU A 96 -12.14 -3.19 4.09
N ALA A 97 -12.66 -1.95 4.11
CA ALA A 97 -11.88 -0.75 4.40
C ALA A 97 -11.38 -0.69 5.85
N GLU A 98 -12.16 -1.18 6.80
CA GLU A 98 -11.80 -1.15 8.23
C GLU A 98 -10.79 -2.23 8.66
N VAL A 99 -10.81 -3.39 8.00
CA VAL A 99 -10.03 -4.57 8.43
C VAL A 99 -8.56 -4.46 8.04
N LEU A 100 -8.25 -3.87 6.88
CA LEU A 100 -6.89 -3.79 6.36
C LEU A 100 -5.93 -2.99 7.25
N PRO A 101 -6.29 -1.77 7.72
CA PRO A 101 -5.46 -1.03 8.67
C PRO A 101 -5.20 -1.76 9.99
N ARG A 102 -6.14 -2.63 10.41
CA ARG A 102 -6.02 -3.41 11.64
C ARG A 102 -5.12 -4.63 11.48
N LEU A 103 -5.13 -5.27 10.30
CA LEU A 103 -4.32 -6.45 10.00
C LEU A 103 -2.83 -6.11 9.90
N THR A 104 -2.50 -4.97 9.30
CA THR A 104 -1.11 -4.51 9.15
C THR A 104 -0.54 -3.96 10.47
N SER A 105 -1.39 -3.36 11.32
CA SER A 105 -0.98 -2.88 12.64
C SER A 105 -0.67 -4.00 13.66
N HIS A 106 -1.10 -5.23 13.40
CA HIS A 106 -0.91 -6.38 14.31
C HIS A 106 0.40 -7.15 14.08
N HIS A 107 1.16 -6.82 13.04
CA HIS A 107 2.39 -7.51 12.65
C HIS A 107 3.67 -6.86 13.23
N ARG A 108 3.55 -6.08 14.31
CA ARG A 108 4.69 -5.40 14.95
C ARG A 108 5.11 -6.05 16.26
#